data_AF-A0A1W9Q1N5-F1
#
_entry.id   AF-A0A1W9Q1N5-F1
#
_cell.length_a   1.000
_cell.length_b   1.000
_cell.length_c   1.000
_cell.angle_alpha   90.00
_cell.angle_beta   90.00
_cell.angle_gamma   90.00
#
_symmetry.space_group_name_H-M   'P 1'
#
loop_
_entity.id
_entity.type
_entity.pdbx_description
1 polymer ?
#
loop_
_entity_poly.entity_id
_entity_poly.type
_entity_poly.pdbx_seq_one_letter_code
_entity_poly.pdbx_strand_id
1 'polypeptide(L)'
;MVEKRKIIIKKGRKQGAASRKFNFTREMVNVSSNTSLGSYRMSAWNAFNELKLPTTKDEAWRRTDLQKMPLGAFHLLTESAPETLTPIPESLLKPLLGNQHGGEITLQPGEAKIFLAPELAAQGIIFTDFR
;
A
#
# COMPACT_ATOMS: atom_id res chain seq x y z
N MET A 1 14.21 51.48 -33.37
CA MET A 1 14.72 50.25 -32.72
C MET A 1 13.55 49.29 -32.60
N VAL A 2 13.59 48.16 -33.31
CA VAL A 2 12.51 47.15 -33.24
C VAL A 2 12.86 46.15 -32.15
N GLU A 3 12.13 46.21 -31.04
CA GLU A 3 12.37 45.36 -29.89
C GLU A 3 11.87 43.94 -30.16
N LYS A 4 12.80 42.99 -30.24
CA LYS A 4 12.53 41.59 -30.57
C LYS A 4 11.91 40.91 -29.34
N ARG A 5 10.62 40.57 -29.41
CA ARG A 5 9.90 39.89 -28.31
C ARG A 5 10.59 38.56 -27.97
N LYS A 6 11.04 38.42 -26.72
CA LYS A 6 11.64 37.20 -26.18
C LYS A 6 10.54 36.17 -25.94
N ILE A 7 10.39 35.21 -26.84
CA ILE A 7 9.45 34.10 -26.69
C ILE A 7 10.11 33.04 -25.77
N ILE A 8 9.58 32.89 -24.56
CA ILE A 8 10.04 31.86 -23.62
C ILE A 8 9.21 30.59 -23.87
N ILE A 9 9.79 29.62 -24.57
CA ILE A 9 9.17 28.30 -24.78
C ILE A 9 9.52 27.42 -23.58
N LYS A 10 8.60 27.21 -22.64
CA LYS A 10 8.74 26.18 -21.60
C LYS A 10 8.58 24.80 -22.27
N LYS A 11 9.70 24.12 -22.56
CA LYS A 11 9.68 22.69 -22.89
C LYS A 11 9.21 21.93 -21.65
N GLY A 12 7.94 21.51 -21.65
CA GLY A 12 7.44 20.56 -20.66
C GLY A 12 8.34 19.33 -20.66
N ARG A 13 8.88 18.98 -19.49
CA ARG A 13 9.68 17.77 -19.29
C ARG A 13 8.81 16.58 -19.69
N LYS A 14 9.11 15.94 -20.83
CA LYS A 14 8.54 14.62 -21.16
C LYS A 14 8.97 13.69 -20.05
N GLN A 15 8.07 13.42 -19.10
CA GLN A 15 8.22 12.25 -18.24
C GLN A 15 8.29 11.06 -19.20
N GLY A 16 9.38 10.30 -19.13
CA GLY A 16 9.50 9.06 -19.90
C GLY A 16 8.26 8.21 -19.67
N ALA A 17 7.81 7.48 -20.69
CA ALA A 17 6.62 6.65 -20.59
C ALA A 17 6.73 5.76 -19.33
N ALA A 18 5.93 6.07 -18.31
CA ALA A 18 5.98 5.35 -17.05
C ALA A 18 5.70 3.87 -17.33
N SER A 19 6.47 2.97 -16.70
CA SER A 19 6.24 1.53 -16.82
C SER A 19 4.78 1.25 -16.49
N ARG A 20 4.11 0.51 -17.38
CA ARG A 20 2.72 0.05 -17.20
C ARG A 20 2.63 -1.24 -16.38
N LYS A 21 3.71 -1.62 -15.69
CA LYS A 21 3.79 -2.81 -14.86
C LYS A 21 4.43 -2.48 -13.53
N PHE A 22 3.95 -3.14 -12.48
CA PHE A 22 4.60 -3.13 -11.18
C PHE A 22 5.95 -3.87 -11.24
N ASN A 23 6.91 -3.42 -10.45
CA ASN A 23 8.24 -4.05 -10.34
C ASN A 23 8.30 -5.05 -9.18
N PHE A 24 7.17 -5.63 -8.79
CA PHE A 24 7.12 -6.61 -7.72
C PHE A 24 7.61 -7.97 -8.21
N THR A 25 8.31 -8.70 -7.35
CA THR A 25 8.72 -10.08 -7.61
C THR A 25 8.03 -11.03 -6.65
N ARG A 26 8.02 -12.31 -7.00
CA ARG A 26 7.36 -13.35 -6.19
C ARG A 26 7.95 -13.43 -4.79
N GLU A 27 9.26 -13.22 -4.67
CA GLU A 27 10.03 -13.29 -3.43
C GLU A 27 9.66 -12.15 -2.47
N MET A 28 9.13 -11.03 -2.99
CA MET A 28 8.66 -9.91 -2.17
C MET A 28 7.32 -10.22 -1.49
N VAL A 29 6.52 -11.12 -2.06
CA VAL A 29 5.34 -11.66 -1.38
C VAL A 29 5.88 -12.75 -0.45
N ASN A 30 5.70 -12.60 0.86
CA ASN A 30 6.14 -13.59 1.85
C ASN A 30 5.39 -14.94 1.66
N VAL A 31 5.91 -15.71 0.71
CA VAL A 31 5.45 -17.00 0.19
C VAL A 31 6.16 -18.15 0.90
N SER A 32 7.17 -17.87 1.72
CA SER A 32 8.15 -18.84 2.25
C SER A 32 7.61 -19.84 3.27
N SER A 33 6.30 -19.94 3.45
CA SER A 33 5.72 -20.83 4.45
C SER A 33 4.85 -21.89 3.79
N ASN A 34 5.10 -23.16 4.12
CA ASN A 34 4.19 -24.29 3.89
C ASN A 34 2.90 -24.16 4.74
N THR A 35 2.45 -22.94 4.99
CA THR A 35 1.26 -22.60 5.77
C THR A 35 0.11 -22.32 4.81
N SER A 36 -1.13 -22.41 5.33
CA SER A 36 -2.32 -22.02 4.59
C SER A 36 -2.27 -20.57 4.09
N LEU A 37 -1.62 -19.67 4.84
CA LEU A 37 -1.40 -18.28 4.43
C LEU A 37 -0.47 -18.17 3.23
N GLY A 38 0.65 -18.92 3.25
CA GLY A 38 1.60 -18.97 2.14
C GLY A 38 0.93 -19.46 0.86
N SER A 39 0.12 -20.53 0.94
CA SER A 39 -0.68 -21.03 -0.19
C SER A 39 -1.69 -20.01 -0.70
N TYR A 40 -2.38 -19.30 0.19
CA TYR A 40 -3.32 -18.24 -0.19
C TYR A 40 -2.62 -17.08 -0.91
N ARG A 41 -1.50 -16.60 -0.35
CA ARG A 41 -0.67 -15.54 -0.97
C ARG A 41 -0.13 -15.98 -2.34
N MET A 42 0.21 -17.26 -2.49
CA MET A 42 0.62 -17.83 -3.78
C MET A 42 -0.48 -17.80 -4.82
N SER A 43 -1.70 -18.20 -4.45
CA SER A 43 -2.85 -18.13 -5.35
C SER A 43 -3.15 -16.68 -5.75
N ALA A 44 -3.08 -15.75 -4.80
CA ALA A 44 -3.26 -14.32 -5.07
C ALA A 44 -2.18 -13.75 -5.99
N TRP A 45 -0.93 -14.16 -5.83
CA TRP A 45 0.17 -13.76 -6.72
C TRP A 45 -0.04 -14.24 -8.15
N ASN A 46 -0.50 -15.48 -8.33
CA ASN A 46 -0.80 -16.00 -9.67
C ASN A 46 -1.96 -15.22 -10.32
N ALA A 47 -3.05 -15.00 -9.57
CA ALA A 47 -4.18 -14.21 -10.05
C ALA A 47 -3.78 -12.77 -10.42
N PHE A 48 -2.93 -12.13 -9.62
CA PHE A 48 -2.40 -10.79 -9.91
C PHE A 48 -1.64 -10.73 -11.24
N ASN A 49 -0.86 -11.76 -11.57
CA ASN A 49 -0.10 -11.82 -12.82
C ASN A 49 -0.97 -12.14 -14.05
N GLU A 50 -2.04 -12.92 -13.86
CA GLU A 50 -2.97 -13.30 -14.93
C GLU A 50 -3.97 -12.19 -15.26
N LEU A 51 -4.40 -11.43 -14.25
CA LEU A 51 -5.37 -10.35 -14.42
C LEU A 51 -4.74 -9.14 -15.10
N LYS A 52 -5.42 -8.63 -16.12
CA LYS A 52 -5.05 -7.37 -16.78
C LYS A 52 -5.45 -6.20 -15.90
N LEU A 53 -4.69 -5.11 -15.99
CA LEU A 53 -5.12 -3.85 -15.41
C LEU A 53 -6.46 -3.41 -16.02
N PRO A 54 -7.41 -2.98 -15.19
CA PRO A 54 -8.71 -2.56 -15.67
C PRO A 54 -8.59 -1.25 -16.46
N THR A 55 -9.58 -1.03 -17.30
CA THR A 55 -9.72 0.16 -18.14
C THR A 55 -11.05 0.84 -17.85
N THR A 56 -11.20 2.09 -18.27
CA THR A 56 -12.49 2.80 -18.15
C THR A 56 -13.60 2.20 -19.02
N LYS A 57 -13.30 1.20 -19.86
CA LYS A 57 -14.30 0.42 -20.61
C LYS A 57 -14.94 -0.68 -19.75
N ASP A 58 -14.27 -1.11 -18.69
CA ASP A 58 -14.82 -2.06 -17.75
C ASP A 58 -15.84 -1.31 -16.87
N GLU A 59 -17.10 -1.76 -16.83
CA GLU A 59 -18.17 -0.99 -16.17
C GLU A 59 -17.85 -0.71 -14.69
N ALA A 60 -17.20 -1.67 -14.01
CA ALA A 60 -16.73 -1.51 -12.63
C ALA A 60 -15.69 -0.39 -12.43
N TRP A 61 -15.01 0.03 -13.51
CA TRP A 61 -13.91 1.01 -13.52
C TRP A 61 -14.21 2.25 -14.34
N ARG A 62 -15.44 2.42 -14.83
CA ARG A 62 -15.84 3.54 -15.71
C ARG A 62 -15.52 4.93 -15.12
N ARG A 63 -15.53 5.05 -13.78
CA ARG A 63 -15.26 6.31 -13.06
C ARG A 63 -13.89 6.37 -12.38
N THR A 64 -13.07 5.34 -12.52
CA THR A 64 -11.75 5.24 -11.86
C THR A 64 -10.70 4.88 -12.89
N ASP A 65 -10.03 5.90 -13.43
CA ASP A 65 -8.97 5.72 -14.43
C ASP A 65 -7.62 5.43 -13.75
N LEU A 66 -7.12 4.20 -13.90
CA LEU A 66 -5.81 3.77 -13.42
C LEU A 66 -4.68 3.93 -14.45
N GLN A 67 -4.95 4.37 -15.68
CA GLN A 67 -3.94 4.39 -16.76
C GLN A 67 -2.78 5.34 -16.49
N LYS A 68 -3.00 6.36 -15.66
CA LYS A 68 -1.98 7.36 -15.29
C LYS A 68 -1.21 7.00 -14.01
N MET A 69 -1.53 5.88 -13.38
CA MET A 69 -0.86 5.43 -12.17
C MET A 69 0.62 5.12 -12.48
N PRO A 70 1.59 5.63 -11.69
CA PRO A 70 3.01 5.42 -11.95
C PRO A 70 3.45 4.04 -11.44
N LEU A 71 2.97 2.96 -12.06
CA LEU A 71 3.09 1.59 -11.56
C LEU A 71 4.54 1.15 -11.30
N GLY A 72 5.47 1.58 -12.15
CA GLY A 72 6.90 1.28 -11.97
C GLY A 72 7.60 2.05 -10.84
N ALA A 73 6.96 3.05 -10.23
CA ALA A 73 7.52 3.78 -9.09
C ALA A 73 7.25 3.08 -7.74
N PHE A 74 6.30 2.14 -7.71
CA PHE A 74 5.99 1.38 -6.52
C PHE A 74 7.10 0.39 -6.21
N HIS A 75 7.47 0.33 -4.94
CA HIS A 75 8.42 -0.61 -4.37
C HIS A 75 7.90 -1.04 -3.00
N LEU A 76 8.23 -2.26 -2.61
CA LEU A 76 7.96 -2.75 -1.26
C LEU A 76 9.17 -2.45 -0.38
N LEU A 77 8.91 -2.09 0.87
CA LEU A 77 9.97 -1.95 1.87
C LEU A 77 10.54 -3.34 2.15
N THR A 78 11.81 -3.54 1.80
CA THR A 78 12.56 -4.76 2.14
C THR A 78 13.22 -4.58 3.50
N GLU A 79 13.51 -5.68 4.21
CA GLU A 79 14.17 -5.66 5.53
C GLU A 79 15.50 -4.89 5.55
N SER A 80 16.14 -4.74 4.39
CA SER A 80 17.39 -3.99 4.20
C SER A 80 17.22 -2.46 4.05
N ALA A 81 16.00 -1.93 4.02
CA ALA A 81 15.76 -0.50 3.86
C ALA A 81 15.77 0.19 5.24
N PRO A 82 16.76 1.06 5.53
CA PRO A 82 16.81 1.83 6.77
C PRO A 82 15.94 3.08 6.63
N GLU A 83 14.65 2.92 6.37
CA GLU A 83 13.71 4.01 6.57
C GLU A 83 13.08 3.81 7.93
N THR A 84 13.57 4.56 8.92
CA THR A 84 12.81 4.80 10.15
C THR A 84 11.47 5.36 9.72
N LEU A 85 10.46 4.50 9.68
CA LEU A 85 9.10 4.91 9.40
C LEU A 85 8.74 5.99 10.41
N THR A 86 8.15 7.07 9.92
CA THR A 86 7.64 8.09 10.81
C THR A 86 6.62 7.44 11.75
N PRO A 87 6.72 7.67 13.06
CA PRO A 87 5.77 7.10 14.01
C PRO A 87 4.35 7.57 13.64
N ILE A 88 3.37 6.72 13.93
CA ILE A 88 1.97 7.07 13.73
C ILE A 88 1.67 8.32 14.56
N PRO A 89 1.12 9.40 13.97
CA PRO A 89 0.76 10.59 14.71
C PRO A 89 -0.18 10.25 15.88
N GLU A 90 0.16 10.69 17.09
CA GLU A 90 -0.63 10.39 18.30
C GLU A 90 -2.10 10.80 18.19
N SER A 91 -2.39 11.85 17.41
CA SER A 91 -3.77 12.28 17.14
C SER A 91 -4.61 11.21 16.45
N LEU A 92 -4.00 10.33 15.65
CA LEU A 92 -4.68 9.23 14.97
C LEU A 92 -4.87 8.01 15.86
N LEU A 93 -4.14 7.93 16.98
CA LEU A 93 -4.27 6.87 17.99
C LEU A 93 -5.33 7.21 19.05
N LYS A 94 -5.92 8.41 19.00
CA LYS A 94 -6.99 8.78 19.94
C LYS A 94 -8.28 8.01 19.60
N PRO A 95 -9.03 7.55 20.62
CA PRO A 95 -10.36 6.97 20.41
C PRO A 95 -11.27 7.91 19.61
N LEU A 96 -11.92 7.36 18.58
CA LEU A 96 -12.93 8.11 17.80
C LEU A 96 -14.19 8.38 18.62
N LEU A 97 -14.51 7.49 19.55
CA LEU A 97 -15.65 7.58 20.46
C LEU A 97 -15.22 7.16 21.87
N GLY A 98 -15.73 7.86 22.88
CA GLY A 98 -15.42 7.59 24.28
C GLY A 98 -13.99 8.01 24.67
N ASN A 99 -13.54 7.49 25.82
CA ASN A 99 -12.27 7.89 26.44
C ASN A 99 -11.14 6.88 26.22
N GLN A 100 -11.45 5.63 25.86
CA GLN A 100 -10.48 4.53 25.74
C GLN A 100 -10.91 3.56 24.64
N HIS A 101 -9.91 2.92 24.00
CA HIS A 101 -10.14 1.83 23.05
C HIS A 101 -10.41 0.52 23.79
N GLY A 102 -11.38 -0.27 23.33
CA GLY A 102 -11.54 -1.67 23.78
C GLY A 102 -10.45 -2.59 23.22
N GLY A 103 -9.93 -2.27 22.03
CA GLY A 103 -8.78 -2.91 21.42
C GLY A 103 -8.27 -2.09 20.26
N GLU A 104 -6.97 -2.16 19.98
CA GLU A 104 -6.30 -1.43 18.91
C GLU A 104 -5.27 -2.35 18.23
N ILE A 105 -5.27 -2.39 16.89
CA ILE A 105 -4.18 -3.00 16.12
C ILE A 105 -3.62 -1.91 15.21
N THR A 106 -2.35 -1.56 15.39
CA THR A 106 -1.63 -0.69 14.47
C THR A 106 -0.71 -1.51 13.60
N LEU A 107 -0.87 -1.42 12.28
CA LEU A 107 -0.05 -2.11 11.30
C LEU A 107 0.90 -1.13 10.63
N GLN A 108 2.20 -1.33 10.82
CA GLN A 108 3.27 -0.67 10.09
C GLN A 108 4.03 -1.71 9.27
N PRO A 109 4.70 -1.33 8.18
CA PRO A 109 5.61 -2.24 7.48
C PRO A 109 6.60 -2.89 8.47
N GLY A 110 6.53 -4.22 8.62
CA GLY A 110 7.39 -5.00 9.51
C GLY A 110 6.95 -5.08 10.98
N GLU A 111 5.98 -4.28 11.44
CA GLU A 111 5.55 -4.27 12.84
C GLU A 111 4.03 -4.22 12.96
N ALA A 112 3.50 -5.03 13.87
CA ALA A 112 2.13 -4.91 14.35
C ALA A 112 2.18 -4.75 15.87
N LYS A 113 1.53 -3.70 16.36
CA LYS A 113 1.28 -3.49 17.79
C LYS A 113 -0.19 -3.77 18.05
N ILE A 114 -0.45 -4.58 19.05
CA ILE A 114 -1.78 -5.06 19.39
C ILE A 114 -2.03 -4.73 20.85
N PHE A 115 -3.12 -4.03 21.11
CA PHE A 115 -3.66 -3.78 22.44
C PHE A 115 -5.07 -4.36 22.50
N LEU A 116 -5.39 -5.02 23.61
CA LEU A 116 -6.74 -5.47 23.94
C LEU A 116 -6.98 -5.16 25.41
N ALA A 117 -8.15 -4.58 25.70
CA ALA A 117 -8.54 -4.26 27.06
C ALA A 117 -8.61 -5.56 27.90
N PRO A 118 -8.05 -5.59 29.13
CA PRO A 118 -7.97 -6.81 29.94
C PRO A 118 -9.32 -7.47 30.20
N GLU A 119 -10.39 -6.69 30.36
CA GLU A 119 -11.75 -7.18 30.57
C GLU A 119 -12.30 -7.95 29.35
N LEU A 120 -11.88 -7.60 28.14
CA LEU A 120 -12.25 -8.30 26.91
C LEU A 120 -11.39 -9.56 26.73
N ALA A 121 -10.10 -9.47 27.06
CA ALA A 121 -9.22 -10.64 27.06
C ALA A 121 -9.73 -11.71 28.05
N ALA A 122 -10.17 -11.30 29.24
CA ALA A 122 -10.74 -12.19 30.26
C ALA A 122 -12.04 -12.89 29.81
N GLN A 123 -12.75 -12.33 28.82
CA GLN A 123 -13.93 -12.95 28.20
C GLN A 123 -13.58 -13.98 27.11
N GLY A 124 -12.29 -14.21 26.86
CA GLY A 124 -11.81 -15.16 25.84
C GLY A 124 -11.76 -14.55 24.42
N ILE A 125 -11.81 -13.23 24.29
CA ILE A 125 -11.70 -12.57 22.99
C ILE A 125 -10.27 -12.70 22.48
N ILE A 126 -10.13 -13.26 21.26
CA ILE A 126 -8.87 -13.32 20.53
C ILE A 126 -8.82 -12.14 19.56
N PHE A 127 -7.91 -11.20 19.81
CA PHE A 127 -7.72 -10.00 19.00
C PHE A 127 -6.26 -9.91 18.58
N THR A 128 -5.94 -10.37 17.37
CA THR A 128 -4.56 -10.51 16.88
C THR A 128 -4.49 -10.36 15.35
N ASP A 129 -3.29 -10.09 14.83
CA ASP A 129 -3.01 -10.18 13.40
C ASP A 129 -2.73 -11.62 12.94
N PHE A 130 -2.68 -11.83 11.63
CA PHE A 130 -2.58 -13.15 10.99
C PHE A 130 -1.13 -13.52 10.64
N ARG A 131 -0.16 -13.19 11.53
CA ARG A 131 1.27 -13.36 11.25
C ARG A 131 1.65 -14.74 10.72
#